data_AF-A0A0G2GZK6-F1
#
_entry.id   AF-A0A0G2GZK6-F1
#
_cell.length_a   1.000
_cell.length_b   1.000
_cell.length_c   1.000
_cell.angle_alpha   90.00
_cell.angle_beta   90.00
_cell.angle_gamma   90.00
#
_symmetry.space_group_name_H-M   'P 1'
#
loop_
_entity.id
_entity.type
_entity.pdbx_description
1 polymer ?
#
loop_
_entity_poly.entity_id
_entity_poly.type
_entity_poly.pdbx_seq_one_letter_code
_entity_poly.pdbx_strand_id
1 'polypeptide(L)'
;MACGIDGETAVDRITPANAGSTLTFEFRSNADGSNPSAPAIDQSHKGPCSISMKKVDDPLANNTAAGDGWFRIFYESYDEDAQQWCTVKIDNNNKHLSAVVPEDIAQGYYLQFYVGCAQVFISSNGTATPPTTEIPSSLYANLSQAAMTYNLYSQPLSLPYPYYGPSVYNSSSDTDTVSTTSHVDSCSQEAKVQTKAQTETQTLGLLPSDAIAVNGNWYAVELDSYSTETGCWNASQSCWDTGETCWATQQPTGYKGCTAWNDKCQSINDQCNDGDYVGPKNAGSWIT
;
A
#
# COMPACT_ATOMS: atom_id res chain seq x y z
N MET A 1 7.04 14.84 3.38
CA MET A 1 6.97 14.13 4.69
C MET A 1 5.84 13.11 4.68
N ALA A 2 4.61 13.50 4.32
CA ALA A 2 3.44 12.62 4.39
C ALA A 2 3.53 11.34 3.56
N CYS A 3 4.25 11.33 2.43
CA CYS A 3 4.39 10.15 1.57
C CYS A 3 5.81 9.98 0.98
N GLY A 4 6.83 10.48 1.67
CA GLY A 4 8.22 10.41 1.19
C GLY A 4 8.56 11.44 0.10
N ILE A 5 9.56 11.13 -0.73
CA ILE A 5 9.93 11.90 -1.93
C ILE A 5 8.93 11.59 -3.05
N ASP A 6 8.51 12.61 -3.81
CA ASP A 6 7.49 12.53 -4.87
C ASP A 6 6.10 12.02 -4.45
N GLY A 7 5.87 11.81 -3.15
CA GLY A 7 4.63 11.24 -2.61
C GLY A 7 3.38 12.11 -2.72
N GLU A 8 3.47 13.30 -3.30
CA GLU A 8 2.31 14.09 -3.73
C GLU A 8 1.89 13.80 -5.17
N THR A 9 2.63 12.95 -5.88
CA THR A 9 2.29 12.50 -7.24
C THR A 9 1.56 11.17 -7.14
N ALA A 10 0.33 11.12 -7.66
CA ALA A 10 -0.46 9.91 -7.66
C ALA A 10 0.11 8.86 -8.65
N VAL A 11 -0.21 7.59 -8.39
CA VAL A 11 0.10 6.47 -9.28
C VAL A 11 -1.18 5.88 -9.84
N ASP A 12 -1.11 5.18 -10.98
CA ASP A 12 -2.31 4.72 -11.68
C ASP A 12 -2.99 3.52 -11.01
N ARG A 13 -2.33 2.87 -10.06
CA ARG A 13 -2.76 1.60 -9.46
C ARG A 13 -3.34 1.80 -8.07
N ILE A 14 -4.45 1.14 -7.80
CA ILE A 14 -5.10 1.14 -6.47
C ILE A 14 -5.38 -0.29 -6.05
N THR A 15 -4.86 -0.68 -4.89
CA THR A 15 -4.99 -2.04 -4.38
C THR A 15 -6.30 -2.19 -3.61
N PRO A 16 -7.18 -3.15 -3.98
CA PRO A 16 -8.35 -3.45 -3.17
C PRO A 16 -7.96 -4.14 -1.87
N ALA A 17 -8.64 -3.78 -0.78
CA ALA A 17 -8.57 -4.47 0.50
C ALA A 17 -9.93 -4.41 1.21
N ASN A 18 -10.12 -5.27 2.21
CA ASN A 18 -11.33 -5.26 3.03
C ASN A 18 -11.02 -4.62 4.39
N ALA A 19 -11.98 -3.93 4.98
CA ALA A 19 -11.95 -3.63 6.41
C ALA A 19 -11.77 -4.93 7.22
N GLY A 20 -10.98 -4.90 8.29
CA GLY A 20 -10.58 -6.07 9.07
C GLY A 20 -9.47 -6.93 8.46
N SER A 21 -9.10 -6.71 7.19
CA SER A 21 -8.00 -7.46 6.58
C SER A 21 -6.63 -6.97 7.07
N THR A 22 -5.66 -7.86 7.06
CA THR A 22 -4.26 -7.52 7.33
C THR A 22 -3.59 -7.03 6.06
N LEU A 23 -3.09 -5.80 6.10
CA LEU A 23 -2.18 -5.27 5.09
C LEU A 23 -0.75 -5.51 5.54
N THR A 24 0.06 -6.05 4.63
CA THR A 24 1.46 -6.38 4.86
C THR A 24 2.33 -5.63 3.88
N PHE A 25 3.34 -4.95 4.40
CA PHE A 25 4.29 -4.15 3.64
C PHE A 25 5.65 -4.81 3.69
N GLU A 26 6.24 -5.03 2.52
CA GLU A 26 7.61 -5.47 2.40
C GLU A 26 8.55 -4.26 2.36
N PHE A 27 9.59 -4.31 3.19
CA PHE A 27 10.66 -3.32 3.21
C PHE A 27 11.90 -3.87 2.54
N ARG A 28 12.59 -3.01 1.80
CA ARG A 28 13.85 -3.36 1.14
C ARG A 28 14.80 -2.17 1.26
N SER A 29 16.07 -2.48 1.49
CA SER A 29 17.15 -1.49 1.42
C SER A 29 17.35 -0.95 0.00
N ASN A 30 17.14 -1.80 -1.02
CA ASN A 30 17.06 -1.38 -2.42
C ASN A 30 15.62 -1.63 -2.93
N ALA A 31 14.96 -0.57 -3.39
CA ALA A 31 13.56 -0.64 -3.84
C ALA A 31 13.34 -1.71 -4.94
N ASP A 32 14.29 -1.86 -5.85
CA ASP A 32 14.24 -2.81 -6.97
C ASP A 32 14.41 -4.29 -6.58
N GLY A 33 14.78 -4.56 -5.32
CA GLY A 33 15.04 -5.90 -4.84
C GLY A 33 16.31 -6.56 -5.41
N SER A 34 17.22 -5.78 -5.99
CA SER A 34 18.50 -6.25 -6.56
C SER A 34 19.42 -6.94 -5.54
N ASN A 35 19.25 -6.67 -4.24
CA ASN A 35 19.98 -7.33 -3.16
C ASN A 35 19.02 -7.96 -2.15
N PRO A 36 18.44 -9.15 -2.45
CA PRO A 36 17.42 -9.77 -1.60
C PRO A 36 17.96 -10.23 -0.24
N SER A 37 19.28 -10.43 -0.12
CA SER A 37 19.95 -10.84 1.12
C SER A 37 20.21 -9.69 2.09
N ALA A 38 20.11 -8.44 1.63
CA ALA A 38 20.25 -7.28 2.51
C ALA A 38 19.07 -7.18 3.47
N PRO A 39 19.28 -6.61 4.68
CA PRO A 39 18.17 -6.29 5.57
C PRO A 39 17.25 -5.25 4.95
N ALA A 40 16.04 -5.12 5.48
CA ALA A 40 15.12 -4.03 5.18
C ALA A 40 15.75 -2.69 5.56
N ILE A 41 16.36 -2.65 6.74
CA ILE A 41 17.00 -1.48 7.33
C ILE A 41 18.23 -1.94 8.10
N ASP A 42 19.32 -1.17 8.09
CA ASP A 42 20.50 -1.55 8.87
C ASP A 42 20.17 -1.62 10.37
N GLN A 43 20.60 -2.69 11.05
CA GLN A 43 20.24 -3.00 12.44
C GLN A 43 20.67 -1.94 13.47
N SER A 44 21.54 -1.00 13.10
CA SER A 44 21.89 0.16 13.92
C SER A 44 20.79 1.24 13.93
N HIS A 45 19.88 1.25 12.95
CA HIS A 45 18.76 2.20 12.85
C HIS A 45 17.56 1.71 13.69
N LYS A 46 17.76 1.69 15.00
CA LYS A 46 16.76 1.25 15.96
C LYS A 46 15.73 2.35 16.18
N GLY A 47 14.46 2.01 16.01
CA GLY A 47 13.39 2.97 16.19
C GLY A 47 11.99 2.36 16.16
N PRO A 48 11.00 3.21 16.45
CA PRO A 48 9.59 2.87 16.34
C PRO A 48 9.15 2.75 14.87
N CYS A 49 8.06 2.02 14.62
CA CYS A 49 7.34 2.04 13.36
C CYS A 49 5.89 2.48 13.56
N SER A 50 5.26 3.01 12.52
CA SER A 50 3.89 3.52 12.57
C SER A 50 3.23 3.35 11.21
N ILE A 51 1.98 2.88 11.15
CA ILE A 51 1.21 2.92 9.90
C ILE A 51 0.00 3.81 10.13
N SER A 52 -0.23 4.71 9.18
CA SER A 52 -1.38 5.63 9.20
C SER A 52 -2.18 5.52 7.91
N MET A 53 -3.44 5.90 7.96
CA MET A 53 -4.33 5.97 6.80
C MET A 53 -4.95 7.37 6.71
N LYS A 54 -5.26 7.81 5.50
CA LYS A 54 -5.99 9.04 5.21
C LYS A 54 -7.03 8.77 4.14
N LYS A 55 -8.30 9.03 4.42
CA LYS A 55 -9.36 8.94 3.42
C LYS A 55 -9.18 10.08 2.40
N VAL A 56 -9.36 9.76 1.13
CA VAL A 56 -9.30 10.73 0.02
C VAL A 56 -10.50 10.55 -0.89
N ASP A 57 -10.96 11.65 -1.49
CA ASP A 57 -12.05 11.61 -2.46
C ASP A 57 -11.58 11.08 -3.82
N ASP A 58 -10.39 11.54 -4.26
CA ASP A 58 -9.74 11.10 -5.49
C ASP A 58 -8.29 10.65 -5.19
N PRO A 59 -8.02 9.34 -5.20
CA PRO A 59 -6.67 8.80 -5.02
C PRO A 59 -5.75 9.01 -6.22
N LEU A 60 -6.26 9.43 -7.38
CA LEU A 60 -5.47 9.73 -8.58
C LEU A 60 -5.12 11.22 -8.71
N ALA A 61 -5.60 12.05 -7.79
CA ALA A 61 -5.27 13.47 -7.75
C ALA A 61 -3.93 13.71 -7.04
N ASN A 62 -3.11 14.58 -7.65
CA ASN A 62 -1.87 15.06 -7.04
C ASN A 62 -2.16 16.01 -5.87
N ASN A 63 -1.19 16.15 -4.97
CA ASN A 63 -1.22 17.05 -3.81
C ASN A 63 -2.31 16.71 -2.78
N THR A 64 -2.63 15.42 -2.62
CA THR A 64 -3.65 14.93 -1.69
C THR A 64 -3.07 14.37 -0.39
N ALA A 65 -1.76 14.15 -0.31
CA ALA A 65 -1.13 13.47 0.82
C ALA A 65 -0.94 14.40 2.02
N ALA A 66 -0.26 15.54 1.83
CA ALA A 66 -0.03 16.51 2.89
C ALA A 66 -1.33 17.11 3.46
N GLY A 67 -1.25 17.59 4.70
CA GLY A 67 -2.35 18.22 5.42
C GLY A 67 -3.07 17.26 6.37
N ASP A 68 -4.22 17.70 6.87
CA ASP A 68 -5.08 16.92 7.77
C ASP A 68 -5.67 15.67 7.09
N GLY A 69 -6.25 14.79 7.90
CA GLY A 69 -6.95 13.60 7.43
C GLY A 69 -6.30 12.27 7.83
N TRP A 70 -5.12 12.31 8.47
CA TRP A 70 -4.38 11.10 8.83
C TRP A 70 -4.81 10.56 10.19
N PHE A 71 -5.08 9.27 10.30
CA PHE A 71 -5.26 8.55 11.56
C PHE A 71 -4.32 7.34 11.60
N ARG A 72 -3.80 7.03 12.78
CA ARG A 72 -2.83 5.95 12.95
C ARG A 72 -3.54 4.62 13.18
N ILE A 73 -3.13 3.55 12.49
CA ILE A 73 -3.70 2.20 12.65
C ILE A 73 -2.71 1.21 13.29
N PHE A 74 -1.43 1.58 13.34
CA PHE A 74 -0.39 0.77 13.96
C PHE A 74 0.68 1.69 14.56
N TYR A 75 1.18 1.32 15.74
CA TYR A 75 2.35 1.92 16.34
C TYR A 75 3.07 0.88 17.18
N GLU A 76 4.38 0.77 17.01
CA GLU A 76 5.20 -0.05 17.88
C GLU A 76 6.55 0.64 18.10
N SER A 77 6.97 0.74 19.37
CA SER A 77 8.24 1.34 19.77
C SER A 77 9.29 0.28 20.13
N TYR A 78 9.90 0.41 21.31
CA TYR A 78 10.65 -0.66 21.95
C TYR A 78 9.68 -1.61 22.66
N ASP A 79 9.75 -2.90 22.36
CA ASP A 79 9.08 -3.96 23.08
C ASP A 79 10.00 -4.43 24.22
N GLU A 80 9.58 -4.19 25.47
CA GLU A 80 10.34 -4.54 26.67
C GLU A 80 10.38 -6.05 26.94
N ASP A 81 9.36 -6.80 26.51
CA ASP A 81 9.28 -8.26 26.67
C ASP A 81 10.20 -8.95 25.66
N ALA A 82 10.16 -8.53 24.39
CA ALA A 82 11.04 -9.05 23.34
C ALA A 82 12.45 -8.42 23.37
N GLN A 83 12.63 -7.34 24.13
CA GLN A 83 13.84 -6.51 24.18
C GLN A 83 14.28 -5.99 22.79
N GLN A 84 13.33 -5.69 21.91
CA GLN A 84 13.58 -5.34 20.51
C GLN A 84 12.83 -4.07 20.10
N TRP A 85 13.45 -3.29 19.22
CA TRP A 85 12.79 -2.19 18.52
C TRP A 85 11.97 -2.71 17.34
N CYS A 86 10.91 -2.00 17.00
CA CYS A 86 10.09 -2.34 15.84
C CYS A 86 10.91 -2.48 14.54
N THR A 87 11.87 -1.60 14.26
CA THR A 87 12.72 -1.71 13.06
C THR A 87 13.52 -3.02 13.01
N VAL A 88 13.97 -3.54 14.16
CA VAL A 88 14.66 -4.84 14.25
C VAL A 88 13.70 -6.00 14.02
N LYS A 89 12.46 -5.87 14.51
CA LYS A 89 11.42 -6.88 14.28
C LYS A 89 11.03 -7.01 12.81
N ILE A 90 11.07 -5.92 12.04
CA ILE A 90 10.85 -5.97 10.58
C ILE A 90 11.85 -6.93 9.93
N ASP A 91 13.14 -6.79 10.21
CA ASP A 91 14.17 -7.70 9.66
C ASP A 91 13.94 -9.15 10.09
N ASN A 92 13.60 -9.37 11.36
CA ASN A 92 13.31 -10.71 11.90
C ASN A 92 12.05 -11.32 11.27
N ASN A 93 11.10 -10.49 10.81
CA ASN A 93 9.85 -10.91 10.19
C ASN A 93 9.96 -10.97 8.64
N ASN A 94 11.09 -11.45 8.14
CA ASN A 94 11.38 -11.52 6.69
C ASN A 94 11.16 -10.19 5.97
N LYS A 95 11.48 -9.06 6.62
CA LYS A 95 11.33 -7.70 6.09
C LYS A 95 9.88 -7.22 5.94
N HIS A 96 8.95 -7.77 6.72
CA HIS A 96 7.54 -7.39 6.66
C HIS A 96 7.06 -6.67 7.92
N LEU A 97 6.27 -5.62 7.71
CA LEU A 97 5.44 -4.99 8.73
C LEU A 97 3.97 -5.18 8.36
N SER A 98 3.11 -5.50 9.33
CA SER A 98 1.69 -5.72 9.07
C SER A 98 0.83 -4.87 9.99
N ALA A 99 -0.30 -4.40 9.48
CA ALA A 99 -1.34 -3.74 10.26
C ALA A 99 -2.72 -4.22 9.83
N VAL A 100 -3.63 -4.30 10.79
CA VAL A 100 -5.04 -4.62 10.52
C VAL A 100 -5.75 -3.33 10.11
N VAL A 101 -6.46 -3.36 8.98
CA VAL A 101 -7.37 -2.28 8.60
C VAL A 101 -8.52 -2.27 9.60
N PRO A 102 -8.84 -1.15 10.26
CA PRO A 102 -9.96 -1.10 11.19
C PRO A 102 -11.26 -1.60 10.54
N GLU A 103 -12.07 -2.36 11.28
CA GLU A 103 -13.27 -3.03 10.74
C GLU A 103 -14.43 -2.07 10.50
N ASP A 104 -14.46 -0.96 11.26
CA ASP A 104 -15.59 -0.04 11.34
C ASP A 104 -15.43 1.24 10.49
N ILE A 105 -14.28 1.43 9.83
CA ILE A 105 -14.06 2.63 9.01
C ILE A 105 -14.95 2.66 7.78
N ALA A 106 -15.27 3.88 7.35
CA ALA A 106 -16.03 4.10 6.12
C ALA A 106 -15.36 3.46 4.90
N GLN A 107 -16.17 2.94 3.98
CA GLN A 107 -15.69 2.49 2.68
C GLN A 107 -15.03 3.63 1.88
N GLY A 108 -14.14 3.29 0.96
CA GLY A 108 -13.68 4.18 -0.10
C GLY A 108 -12.16 4.20 -0.29
N TYR A 109 -11.65 5.26 -0.90
CA TYR A 109 -10.22 5.40 -1.20
C TYR A 109 -9.42 5.96 -0.03
N TYR A 110 -8.24 5.39 0.20
CA TYR A 110 -7.31 5.78 1.24
C TYR A 110 -5.88 5.83 0.73
N LEU A 111 -5.11 6.77 1.27
CA LEU A 111 -3.64 6.73 1.26
C LEU A 111 -3.17 6.06 2.54
N GLN A 112 -2.13 5.23 2.44
CA GLN A 112 -1.57 4.52 3.58
C GLN A 112 -0.07 4.78 3.72
N PHE A 113 0.35 5.34 4.86
CA PHE A 113 1.71 5.85 5.07
C PHE A 113 2.57 4.94 5.96
N TYR A 114 3.78 4.66 5.46
CA TYR A 114 4.99 4.55 6.26
C TYR A 114 6.23 4.78 5.36
N VAL A 115 6.88 5.95 5.51
CA VAL A 115 8.00 6.50 4.70
C VAL A 115 7.77 6.61 3.18
N GLY A 116 6.71 6.00 2.65
CA GLY A 116 6.06 6.19 1.36
C GLY A 116 4.55 5.95 1.50
N CYS A 117 3.78 6.10 0.41
CA CYS A 117 2.34 5.85 0.43
C CYS A 117 1.89 4.80 -0.57
N ALA A 118 0.93 3.98 -0.14
CA ALA A 118 0.15 3.11 -1.00
C ALA A 118 -1.26 3.68 -1.19
N GLN A 119 -1.80 3.54 -2.39
CA GLN A 119 -3.21 3.84 -2.68
C GLN A 119 -4.02 2.56 -2.53
N VAL A 120 -5.01 2.59 -1.64
CA VAL A 120 -5.87 1.43 -1.38
C VAL A 120 -7.35 1.82 -1.48
N PHE A 121 -8.15 0.89 -1.98
CA PHE A 121 -9.60 0.98 -1.86
C PHE A 121 -10.04 0.02 -0.78
N ILE A 122 -10.66 0.53 0.29
CA ILE A 122 -11.19 -0.27 1.38
C ILE A 122 -12.67 -0.55 1.13
N SER A 123 -12.99 -1.81 0.90
CA SER A 123 -14.36 -2.35 0.96
C SER A 123 -14.78 -2.51 2.42
N SER A 124 -15.91 -1.92 2.81
CA SER A 124 -16.36 -1.87 4.20
C SER A 124 -17.86 -1.63 4.31
N ASN A 125 -18.47 -2.14 5.37
CA ASN A 125 -19.84 -1.78 5.77
C ASN A 125 -19.83 -0.74 6.92
N GLY A 126 -18.65 -0.36 7.40
CA GLY A 126 -18.46 0.62 8.45
C GLY A 126 -18.78 2.05 7.98
N THR A 127 -18.97 2.94 8.95
CA THR A 127 -19.22 4.36 8.73
C THR A 127 -18.35 5.25 9.62
N ALA A 128 -17.41 4.67 10.38
CA ALA A 128 -16.59 5.43 11.29
C ALA A 128 -15.64 6.36 10.51
N THR A 129 -15.50 7.56 11.06
CA THR A 129 -14.53 8.57 10.62
C THR A 129 -13.57 8.80 11.80
N PRO A 130 -12.43 8.09 11.84
CA PRO A 130 -11.47 8.20 12.94
C PRO A 130 -11.02 9.66 13.17
N PRO A 131 -10.73 10.07 14.42
CA PRO A 131 -10.09 11.35 14.68
C PRO A 131 -8.77 11.49 13.91
N THR A 132 -8.57 12.61 13.24
CA THR A 132 -7.44 12.83 12.35
C THR A 132 -6.40 13.79 12.92
N THR A 133 -5.22 13.76 12.33
CA THR A 133 -4.14 14.72 12.52
C THR A 133 -3.57 15.14 11.16
N GLU A 134 -2.87 16.26 11.17
CA GLU A 134 -2.07 16.73 10.05
C GLU A 134 -0.70 16.05 9.96
N ILE A 135 -0.27 15.76 8.72
CA ILE A 135 1.10 15.38 8.36
C ILE A 135 1.52 16.19 7.13
N PRO A 136 2.65 16.93 7.15
CA PRO A 136 3.54 17.15 8.29
C PRO A 136 2.88 18.01 9.37
N SER A 137 3.05 17.64 10.64
CA SER A 137 2.71 18.54 11.76
C SER A 137 3.93 18.82 12.63
N SER A 138 3.85 19.89 13.42
CA SER A 138 4.88 20.25 14.40
C SER A 138 5.16 19.11 15.38
N LEU A 139 4.21 18.19 15.60
CA LEU A 139 4.38 17.00 16.43
C LEU A 139 5.53 16.09 15.97
N TYR A 140 5.86 16.07 14.67
CA TYR A 140 6.88 15.19 14.10
C TYR A 140 8.25 15.86 13.92
N ALA A 141 8.37 17.15 14.24
CA ALA A 141 9.60 17.92 14.12
C ALA A 141 9.94 18.71 15.41
N ASN A 142 9.27 18.40 16.52
CA ASN A 142 9.46 19.09 17.78
C ASN A 142 10.61 18.47 18.59
N LEU A 143 11.79 19.09 18.51
CA LEU A 143 12.99 18.67 19.26
C LEU A 143 12.85 18.86 20.79
N SER A 144 11.79 19.49 21.30
CA SER A 144 11.50 19.51 22.73
C SER A 144 10.82 18.21 23.21
N GLN A 145 10.41 17.32 22.30
CA GLN A 145 9.87 16.01 22.66
C GLN A 145 10.99 15.01 22.94
N ALA A 146 10.91 14.33 24.08
CA ALA A 146 11.91 13.33 24.50
C ALA A 146 12.08 12.18 23.50
N ALA A 147 11.02 11.84 22.74
CA ALA A 147 11.08 10.83 21.67
C ALA A 147 12.04 11.22 20.53
N MET A 148 12.12 12.52 20.20
CA MET A 148 12.91 13.06 19.09
C MET A 148 14.38 13.30 19.46
N THR A 149 14.68 13.41 20.76
CA THR A 149 16.04 13.58 21.29
C THR A 149 16.48 12.39 22.15
N TYR A 150 15.89 11.21 21.91
CA TYR A 150 16.13 10.02 22.69
C TYR A 150 17.58 9.51 22.54
N ASN A 151 18.27 9.25 23.64
CA ASN A 151 19.59 8.67 23.61
C ASN A 151 19.53 7.14 23.59
N LEU A 152 19.61 6.57 22.39
CA LEU A 152 19.61 5.12 22.15
C LEU A 152 20.80 4.38 22.80
N TYR A 153 21.84 5.08 23.22
CA TYR A 153 23.06 4.49 23.78
C TYR A 153 23.16 4.58 25.30
N SER A 154 22.14 5.13 25.97
CA SER A 154 22.08 5.15 27.44
C SER A 154 22.09 3.73 28.02
N GLN A 155 22.76 3.58 29.17
CA GLN A 155 22.88 2.32 29.91
C GLN A 155 22.47 2.57 31.38
N PRO A 156 21.32 2.03 31.84
CA PRO A 156 20.30 1.31 31.07
C PRO A 156 19.59 2.23 30.05
N LEU A 157 18.90 1.62 29.08
CA LEU A 157 17.99 2.38 28.21
C LEU A 157 16.93 3.09 29.05
N SER A 158 16.60 4.33 28.68
CA SER A 158 15.51 5.06 29.34
C SER A 158 14.18 4.49 28.84
N LEU A 159 13.56 3.64 29.64
CA LEU A 159 12.31 2.96 29.32
C LEU A 159 11.18 3.39 30.28
N PRO A 160 9.90 3.40 29.85
CA PRO A 160 9.45 3.11 28.48
C PRO A 160 9.90 4.19 27.47
N TYR A 161 10.01 3.82 26.19
CA TYR A 161 10.32 4.81 25.14
C TYR A 161 9.21 5.88 25.11
N PRO A 162 9.55 7.19 25.07
CA PRO A 162 8.55 8.25 25.08
C PRO A 162 7.60 8.15 23.88
N TYR A 163 6.30 8.10 24.15
CA TYR A 163 5.28 8.06 23.09
C TYR A 163 5.26 9.37 22.29
N TYR A 164 5.05 9.29 20.98
CA TYR A 164 4.91 10.47 20.12
C TYR A 164 3.88 10.28 18.99
N GLY A 165 3.29 11.40 18.55
CA GLY A 165 2.22 11.41 17.56
C GLY A 165 0.84 11.01 18.13
N PRO A 166 -0.16 10.83 17.26
CA PRO A 166 -1.52 10.46 17.66
C PRO A 166 -1.58 9.00 18.16
N SER A 167 -2.57 8.72 19.01
CA SER A 167 -2.90 7.35 19.42
C SER A 167 -3.29 6.48 18.22
N VAL A 168 -3.05 5.18 18.32
CA VAL A 168 -3.60 4.19 17.38
C VAL A 168 -5.13 4.21 17.51
N TYR A 169 -5.82 4.37 16.39
CA TYR A 169 -7.26 4.16 16.29
C TYR A 169 -7.56 2.67 16.40
N ASN A 170 -8.43 2.32 17.33
CA ASN A 170 -8.97 0.97 17.47
C ASN A 170 -10.46 1.05 17.19
N SER A 171 -10.98 0.10 16.40
CA SER A 171 -12.41 0.00 16.15
C SER A 171 -13.16 -0.14 17.46
N SER A 172 -14.30 0.54 17.56
CA SER A 172 -15.18 0.37 18.72
C SER A 172 -15.76 -1.03 18.62
N SER A 173 -15.35 -1.96 19.48
CA SER A 173 -16.03 -3.26 19.57
C SER A 173 -17.48 -2.96 19.89
N ASP A 174 -18.41 -3.38 19.05
CA ASP A 174 -19.85 -3.26 19.30
C ASP A 174 -20.22 -4.24 20.43
N THR A 175 -19.89 -3.85 21.66
CA THR A 175 -20.36 -4.40 22.94
C THR A 175 -20.51 -3.25 23.94
N ASP A 176 -21.16 -2.16 23.53
CA ASP A 176 -21.80 -1.28 24.51
C ASP A 176 -23.14 -1.88 24.89
N THR A 177 -23.13 -2.76 25.90
CA THR A 177 -24.31 -2.90 26.76
C THR A 177 -24.62 -1.53 27.35
N VAL A 178 -25.59 -0.88 26.74
CA VAL A 178 -26.28 0.33 27.23
C VAL A 178 -26.61 0.12 28.71
N SER A 179 -25.78 0.65 29.60
CA SER A 179 -26.17 0.90 30.98
C SER A 179 -26.96 2.19 31.00
N THR A 180 -28.28 2.02 30.97
CA THR A 180 -29.24 3.08 31.24
C THR A 180 -29.04 3.62 32.66
N THR A 181 -28.38 4.78 32.79
CA THR A 181 -28.67 5.70 33.89
C THR A 181 -29.16 7.01 33.30
N SER A 182 -30.46 7.18 33.47
CA SER A 182 -31.27 8.34 33.17
C SER A 182 -30.65 9.66 33.64
N HIS A 183 -30.49 10.61 32.72
CA HIS A 183 -30.87 11.99 32.99
C HIS A 183 -31.62 12.54 31.78
N VAL A 184 -32.91 12.75 32.00
CA VAL A 184 -33.81 13.49 31.12
C VAL A 184 -33.36 14.95 31.09
N ASP A 185 -33.12 15.48 29.90
CA ASP A 185 -33.55 16.83 29.54
C ASP A 185 -33.68 16.97 28.02
N SER A 186 -34.73 17.66 27.63
CA SER A 186 -35.46 17.56 26.37
C SER A 186 -35.10 18.63 25.33
N CYS A 187 -35.44 18.29 24.07
CA CYS A 187 -35.63 19.14 22.87
C CYS A 187 -34.40 19.55 22.05
N SER A 188 -34.17 18.86 20.93
CA SER A 188 -34.76 19.20 19.62
C SER A 188 -34.31 18.17 18.57
N GLN A 189 -35.28 17.51 17.94
CA GLN A 189 -35.03 16.54 16.87
C GLN A 189 -34.76 17.28 15.56
N GLU A 190 -33.51 17.24 15.11
CA GLU A 190 -33.21 17.35 13.68
C GLU A 190 -33.14 15.95 13.10
N ALA A 191 -34.00 15.69 12.11
CA ALA A 191 -34.03 14.44 11.39
C ALA A 191 -32.69 14.22 10.68
N LYS A 192 -31.86 13.31 11.21
CA LYS A 192 -30.75 12.75 10.47
C LYS A 192 -31.34 12.02 9.27
N VAL A 193 -31.22 12.64 8.09
CA VAL A 193 -31.39 11.96 6.81
C VAL A 193 -30.41 10.80 6.82
N GLN A 194 -30.92 9.59 7.00
CA GLN A 194 -30.18 8.36 6.73
C GLN A 194 -29.90 8.34 5.22
N THR A 195 -28.79 8.92 4.81
CA THR A 195 -28.19 8.60 3.52
C THR A 195 -27.81 7.13 3.61
N LYS A 196 -28.55 6.27 2.89
CA LYS A 196 -28.11 4.91 2.60
C LYS A 196 -26.63 4.98 2.23
N ALA A 197 -25.80 4.20 2.93
CA ALA A 197 -24.43 3.95 2.50
C ALA A 197 -24.49 3.54 1.03
N GLN A 198 -24.05 4.43 0.13
CA GLN A 198 -23.79 4.03 -1.23
C GLN A 198 -22.65 3.04 -1.13
N THR A 199 -22.92 1.79 -1.51
CA THR A 199 -21.88 0.81 -1.73
C THR A 199 -21.06 1.32 -2.93
N GLU A 200 -20.11 2.22 -2.66
CA GLU A 200 -19.08 2.59 -3.62
C GLU A 200 -18.34 1.30 -4.02
N THR A 201 -18.36 0.96 -5.29
CA THR A 201 -17.45 -0.07 -5.81
C THR A 201 -16.16 0.61 -6.25
N GLN A 202 -15.02 -0.05 -6.10
CA GLN A 202 -13.78 0.45 -6.71
C GLN A 202 -13.99 0.66 -8.21
N THR A 203 -13.77 1.87 -8.68
CA THR A 203 -13.87 2.25 -10.10
C THR A 203 -12.55 2.77 -10.64
N LEU A 204 -11.66 3.23 -9.77
CA LEU A 204 -10.36 3.79 -10.12
C LEU A 204 -9.24 2.79 -9.90
N GLY A 205 -8.19 2.92 -10.72
CA GLY A 205 -6.92 2.18 -10.58
C GLY A 205 -7.02 0.66 -10.73
N LEU A 206 -8.08 0.17 -11.37
CA LEU A 206 -8.26 -1.24 -11.73
C LEU A 206 -7.36 -1.62 -12.91
N LEU A 207 -6.97 -2.89 -13.00
CA LEU A 207 -6.43 -3.42 -14.26
C LEU A 207 -7.60 -3.66 -15.22
N PRO A 208 -7.38 -3.56 -16.55
CA PRO A 208 -8.25 -4.22 -17.50
C PRO A 208 -8.42 -5.70 -17.14
N SER A 209 -9.63 -6.24 -17.33
CA SER A 209 -9.94 -7.63 -16.96
C SER A 209 -9.15 -8.68 -17.75
N ASP A 210 -8.56 -8.27 -18.87
CA ASP A 210 -7.74 -9.05 -19.80
C ASP A 210 -6.24 -8.77 -19.66
N ALA A 211 -5.82 -8.02 -18.64
CA ALA A 211 -4.41 -7.86 -18.31
C ALA A 211 -3.80 -9.22 -17.91
N ILE A 212 -2.59 -9.49 -18.39
CA ILE A 212 -1.83 -10.72 -18.12
C ILE A 212 -0.45 -10.45 -17.52
N ALA A 213 -0.01 -9.20 -17.45
CA ALA A 213 1.25 -8.82 -16.84
C ALA A 213 1.17 -7.41 -16.23
N VAL A 214 2.01 -7.14 -15.24
CA VAL A 214 2.13 -5.83 -14.59
C VAL A 214 3.58 -5.54 -14.19
N ASN A 215 4.01 -4.28 -14.28
CA ASN A 215 5.25 -3.80 -13.69
C ASN A 215 5.04 -2.35 -13.20
N GLY A 216 4.76 -2.17 -11.91
CA GLY A 216 4.35 -0.87 -11.38
C GLY A 216 3.04 -0.41 -12.03
N ASN A 217 3.07 0.73 -12.72
CA ASN A 217 1.90 1.27 -13.43
C ASN A 217 1.69 0.65 -14.82
N TRP A 218 2.73 0.05 -15.39
CA TRP A 218 2.64 -0.61 -16.68
C TRP A 218 1.89 -1.94 -16.58
N TYR A 219 1.12 -2.27 -17.61
CA TYR A 219 0.50 -3.58 -17.79
C TYR A 219 0.52 -3.98 -19.26
N ALA A 220 0.32 -5.27 -19.52
CA ALA A 220 0.07 -5.78 -20.86
C ALA A 220 -1.14 -6.71 -20.87
N VAL A 221 -1.82 -6.74 -22.01
CA VAL A 221 -2.90 -7.69 -22.34
C VAL A 221 -2.34 -8.78 -23.28
N GLU A 222 -3.12 -9.83 -23.49
CA GLU A 222 -2.71 -10.91 -24.41
C GLU A 222 -2.59 -10.42 -25.85
N LEU A 223 -1.63 -11.00 -26.59
CA LEU A 223 -1.45 -10.74 -28.01
C LEU A 223 -2.55 -11.43 -28.83
N ASP A 224 -2.84 -10.87 -30.02
CA ASP A 224 -3.76 -11.49 -30.95
C ASP A 224 -3.35 -12.93 -31.29
N SER A 225 -4.33 -13.84 -31.35
CA SER A 225 -4.10 -15.21 -31.79
C SER A 225 -3.65 -15.24 -33.25
N TYR A 226 -2.68 -16.09 -33.57
CA TYR A 226 -2.14 -16.27 -34.92
C TYR A 226 -2.06 -17.74 -35.31
N SER A 227 -2.16 -17.99 -36.62
CA SER A 227 -2.07 -19.34 -37.22
C SER A 227 -1.24 -19.37 -38.52
N THR A 228 -0.48 -18.30 -38.80
CA THR A 228 0.32 -18.12 -40.02
C THR A 228 1.69 -17.56 -39.66
N GLU A 229 2.68 -17.79 -40.52
CA GLU A 229 4.04 -17.27 -40.33
C GLU A 229 4.04 -15.75 -40.16
N THR A 230 3.33 -15.02 -41.03
CA THR A 230 3.18 -13.58 -40.92
C THR A 230 2.51 -13.16 -39.61
N GLY A 231 1.47 -13.89 -39.17
CA GLY A 231 0.81 -13.61 -37.90
C GLY A 231 1.73 -13.81 -36.70
N CYS A 232 2.55 -14.86 -36.72
CA CYS A 232 3.55 -15.17 -35.69
C CYS A 232 4.56 -14.02 -35.54
N TRP A 233 5.15 -13.59 -36.65
CA TRP A 233 6.12 -12.49 -36.63
C TRP A 233 5.50 -11.13 -36.30
N ASN A 234 4.25 -10.88 -36.70
CA ASN A 234 3.53 -9.66 -36.28
C ASN A 234 3.26 -9.66 -34.77
N ALA A 235 2.87 -10.80 -34.20
CA ALA A 235 2.66 -10.94 -32.75
C ALA A 235 3.98 -10.81 -31.98
N SER A 236 5.07 -11.40 -32.48
CA SER A 236 6.43 -11.19 -31.96
C SER A 236 6.80 -9.71 -31.90
N GLN A 237 6.67 -8.98 -33.02
CA GLN A 237 6.99 -7.55 -33.06
C GLN A 237 6.15 -6.76 -32.04
N SER A 238 4.83 -7.00 -32.02
CA SER A 238 3.92 -6.34 -31.07
C SER A 238 4.28 -6.64 -29.61
N CYS A 239 4.73 -7.86 -29.33
CA CYS A 239 5.23 -8.26 -28.01
C CYS A 239 6.44 -7.42 -27.60
N TRP A 240 7.45 -7.33 -28.48
CA TRP A 240 8.67 -6.58 -28.20
C TRP A 240 8.41 -5.07 -28.07
N ASP A 241 7.57 -4.48 -28.94
CA ASP A 241 7.15 -3.08 -28.85
C ASP A 241 6.47 -2.79 -27.49
N THR A 242 5.61 -3.70 -27.05
CA THR A 242 4.96 -3.62 -25.73
C THR A 242 5.99 -3.73 -24.60
N GLY A 243 6.98 -4.62 -24.73
CA GLY A 243 8.08 -4.77 -23.78
C GLY A 243 8.96 -3.52 -23.67
N GLU A 244 9.26 -2.84 -24.78
CA GLU A 244 10.02 -1.59 -24.78
C GLU A 244 9.35 -0.52 -23.91
N THR A 245 8.01 -0.40 -23.98
CA THR A 245 7.27 0.55 -23.12
C THR A 245 7.37 0.21 -21.64
N CYS A 246 7.45 -1.08 -21.27
CA CYS A 246 7.69 -1.50 -19.89
C CYS A 246 9.03 -0.99 -19.37
N TRP A 247 10.10 -1.21 -20.15
CA TRP A 247 11.45 -0.78 -19.80
C TRP A 247 11.58 0.75 -19.77
N ALA A 248 10.89 1.46 -20.66
CA ALA A 248 10.89 2.92 -20.70
C ALA A 248 10.16 3.57 -19.51
N THR A 249 9.23 2.85 -18.86
CA THR A 249 8.38 3.36 -17.77
C THR A 249 8.68 2.71 -16.42
N GLN A 250 9.84 2.04 -16.31
CA GLN A 250 10.24 1.30 -15.13
C GLN A 250 10.24 2.19 -13.88
N GLN A 251 9.65 1.65 -12.80
CA GLN A 251 9.61 2.31 -11.49
C GLN A 251 10.76 1.84 -10.59
N PRO A 252 11.09 2.57 -9.51
CA PRO A 252 12.16 2.20 -8.58
C PRO A 252 11.99 0.81 -7.95
N THR A 253 10.78 0.26 -7.92
CA THR A 253 10.47 -1.06 -7.35
C THR A 253 10.94 -2.24 -8.20
N GLY A 254 11.52 -1.98 -9.37
CA GLY A 254 12.19 -2.97 -10.22
C GLY A 254 11.49 -3.24 -11.56
N TYR A 255 11.93 -4.30 -12.23
CA TYR A 255 11.60 -4.62 -13.63
C TYR A 255 11.19 -6.08 -13.85
N LYS A 256 10.83 -6.82 -12.79
CA LYS A 256 10.52 -8.26 -12.90
C LYS A 256 9.42 -8.54 -13.93
N GLY A 257 8.37 -7.72 -13.95
CA GLY A 257 7.29 -7.86 -14.94
C GLY A 257 7.76 -7.62 -16.37
N CYS A 258 8.70 -6.69 -16.59
CA CYS A 258 9.29 -6.47 -17.91
C CYS A 258 10.15 -7.65 -18.37
N THR A 259 10.91 -8.27 -17.45
CA THR A 259 11.67 -9.49 -17.75
C THR A 259 10.74 -10.64 -18.12
N ALA A 260 9.70 -10.89 -17.33
CA ALA A 260 8.76 -11.97 -17.59
C ALA A 260 7.98 -11.76 -18.91
N TRP A 261 7.67 -10.51 -19.26
CA TRP A 261 7.12 -10.18 -20.57
C TRP A 261 8.11 -10.46 -21.72
N ASN A 262 9.36 -10.03 -21.59
CA ASN A 262 10.39 -10.32 -22.60
C ASN A 262 10.61 -11.83 -22.79
N ASP A 263 10.51 -12.64 -21.73
CA ASP A 263 10.59 -14.10 -21.82
C ASP A 263 9.43 -14.68 -22.65
N LYS A 264 8.21 -14.13 -22.52
CA LYS A 264 7.08 -14.46 -23.41
C LYS A 264 7.40 -14.11 -24.86
N CYS A 265 7.96 -12.93 -25.12
CA CYS A 265 8.32 -12.50 -26.47
C CYS A 265 9.41 -13.38 -27.09
N GLN A 266 10.40 -13.79 -26.29
CA GLN A 266 11.42 -14.74 -26.72
C GLN A 266 10.81 -16.10 -27.04
N SER A 267 9.88 -16.60 -26.22
CA SER A 267 9.17 -17.85 -26.50
C SER A 267 8.38 -17.81 -27.81
N ILE A 268 7.79 -16.66 -28.17
CA ILE A 268 7.12 -16.48 -29.46
C ILE A 268 8.13 -16.48 -30.60
N ASN A 269 9.27 -15.78 -30.46
CA ASN A 269 10.34 -15.81 -31.45
C ASN A 269 10.83 -17.24 -31.73
N ASP A 270 11.07 -18.01 -30.67
CA ASP A 270 11.54 -19.40 -30.78
C ASP A 270 10.51 -20.26 -31.53
N GLN A 271 9.21 -20.11 -31.23
CA GLN A 271 8.14 -20.78 -31.96
C GLN A 271 8.11 -20.43 -33.45
N CYS A 272 8.20 -19.13 -33.79
CA CYS A 272 8.20 -18.69 -35.18
C CYS A 272 9.44 -19.23 -35.93
N ASN A 273 10.61 -19.27 -35.29
CA ASN A 273 11.83 -19.83 -35.87
C ASN A 273 11.73 -21.34 -36.10
N ASP A 274 11.02 -22.06 -35.24
CA ASP A 274 10.79 -23.51 -35.34
C ASP A 274 9.68 -23.87 -36.37
N GLY A 275 9.02 -22.87 -36.95
CA GLY A 275 7.91 -23.06 -37.89
C GLY A 275 6.58 -23.41 -37.23
N ASP A 276 6.46 -23.29 -35.90
CA ASP A 276 5.19 -23.43 -35.17
C ASP A 276 4.45 -22.09 -35.15
N TYR A 277 3.60 -21.89 -36.16
CA TYR A 277 2.89 -20.63 -36.36
C TYR A 277 1.53 -20.55 -35.68
N VAL A 278 1.22 -21.39 -34.69
CA VAL A 278 -0.06 -21.37 -33.97
C VAL A 278 0.16 -20.94 -32.52
N GLY A 279 -0.29 -19.74 -32.17
CA GLY A 279 -0.12 -19.20 -30.82
C GLY A 279 -0.96 -17.94 -30.55
N PRO A 280 -0.70 -17.21 -29.45
CA PRO A 280 0.31 -17.50 -28.42
C PRO A 280 0.01 -18.79 -27.65
N LYS A 281 1.04 -19.58 -27.29
CA LYS A 281 0.85 -20.69 -26.32
C LYS A 281 0.54 -20.09 -24.94
N ASN A 282 -0.29 -20.79 -24.17
CA ASN A 282 -0.72 -20.38 -22.81
C ASN A 282 -1.47 -19.03 -22.78
N ALA A 283 -2.16 -18.67 -23.88
CA ALA A 283 -2.88 -17.41 -24.01
C ALA A 283 -3.80 -17.14 -22.80
N GLY A 284 -3.76 -15.92 -22.28
CA GLY A 284 -4.58 -15.47 -21.15
C GLY A 284 -4.05 -15.88 -19.77
N SER A 285 -2.92 -16.58 -19.69
CA SER A 285 -2.28 -16.91 -18.40
C SER A 285 -1.52 -15.69 -17.87
N TRP A 286 -1.65 -15.44 -16.56
CA TRP A 286 -0.90 -14.40 -15.89
C TRP A 286 0.61 -14.71 -15.86
N ILE A 287 1.43 -13.68 -16.07
CA ILE A 287 2.88 -13.76 -16.23
C ILE A 287 3.55 -13.01 -15.08
N THR A 288 4.54 -13.63 -14.43
CA THR A 288 5.26 -13.12 -13.25
C THR A 288 6.75 -13.39 -13.31
#